data_AF-A0A5E4K8S0-F1
#
_entry.id   AF-A0A5E4K8S0-F1
#
_cell.length_a   1.000
_cell.length_b   1.000
_cell.length_c   1.000
_cell.angle_alpha   90.00
_cell.angle_beta   90.00
_cell.angle_gamma   90.00
#
_symmetry.space_group_name_H-M   'P 1'
#
loop_
_entity.id
_entity.type
_entity.pdbx_description
1 polymer ?
#
loop_
_entity_poly.entity_id
_entity_poly.type
_entity_poly.pdbx_seq_one_letter_code
_entity_poly.pdbx_strand_id
1 'polypeptide(L)'
;MTRAEILSEIKKAEEEAKASVAKAIESKNKKISDATSQSREIIRKAEEDAAKIADDEISEAKKLIKADREKIVQKGVSEALEMKNKAKKNIDKATQFILTEFERAADA
;
A
#
# COMPACT_ATOMS: atom_id res chain seq x y z
N MET A 1 -22.88 -13.44 73.83
CA MET A 1 -23.21 -14.17 72.60
C MET A 1 -23.26 -15.65 72.90
N THR A 2 -24.32 -16.29 72.43
CA THR A 2 -24.48 -17.74 72.50
C THR A 2 -23.61 -18.39 71.41
N ARG A 3 -23.19 -19.65 71.62
CA ARG A 3 -22.43 -20.41 70.60
C ARG A 3 -23.10 -20.46 69.24
N ALA A 4 -24.44 -20.41 69.20
CA ALA A 4 -25.23 -20.45 67.97
C ALA A 4 -25.10 -19.16 67.14
N GLU A 5 -25.07 -18.00 67.78
CA GLU A 5 -24.91 -16.70 67.10
C GLU A 5 -23.54 -16.60 66.43
N ILE A 6 -22.47 -17.02 67.12
CA ILE A 6 -21.10 -17.02 66.58
C ILE A 6 -20.99 -17.94 65.35
N LEU A 7 -21.60 -19.12 65.40
CA LEU A 7 -21.62 -20.06 64.26
C LEU A 7 -22.39 -19.50 63.06
N SER A 8 -23.46 -18.75 63.30
CA SER A 8 -24.22 -18.08 62.24
C SER A 8 -23.41 -16.95 61.61
N GLU A 9 -22.69 -16.15 62.38
CA GLU A 9 -21.82 -15.10 61.87
C GLU A 9 -20.66 -15.67 61.04
N ILE A 10 -20.03 -16.75 61.50
CA ILE A 10 -18.96 -17.43 60.77
C ILE A 10 -19.46 -17.94 59.41
N LYS A 11 -20.63 -18.59 59.37
CA LYS A 11 -21.23 -19.05 58.10
C LYS A 11 -21.49 -17.90 57.14
N LYS A 12 -22.02 -16.79 57.66
CA LYS A 12 -22.32 -15.60 56.86
C LYS A 12 -21.05 -14.99 56.28
N ALA A 13 -20.00 -14.86 57.09
CA ALA A 13 -18.69 -14.40 56.66
C ALA A 13 -18.05 -15.33 55.62
N GLU A 14 -18.23 -16.66 55.75
CA GLU A 14 -17.74 -17.63 54.78
C GLU A 14 -18.45 -17.51 53.42
N GLU A 15 -19.78 -17.32 53.42
CA GLU A 15 -20.55 -17.08 52.21
C GLU A 15 -20.17 -15.74 51.54
N GLU A 16 -19.99 -14.68 52.32
CA GLU A 16 -19.53 -13.39 51.81
C GLU A 16 -18.13 -13.47 51.21
N ALA A 17 -17.21 -14.20 51.85
CA ALA A 17 -15.87 -14.44 51.32
C ALA A 17 -15.92 -15.21 49.99
N LYS A 18 -16.73 -16.27 49.91
CA LYS A 18 -16.93 -17.05 48.67
C LYS A 18 -17.51 -16.18 47.56
N ALA A 19 -18.50 -15.34 47.86
CA ALA A 19 -19.10 -14.42 46.90
C ALA A 19 -18.11 -13.35 46.42
N SER A 20 -17.25 -12.85 47.33
CA SER A 20 -16.19 -11.90 46.99
C SER A 20 -15.17 -12.51 46.02
N VAL A 21 -14.73 -13.74 46.27
CA VAL A 21 -13.82 -14.48 45.38
C VAL A 21 -14.45 -14.71 44.01
N ALA A 22 -15.72 -15.14 43.96
CA ALA A 22 -16.42 -15.36 42.69
C ALA A 22 -16.50 -14.06 41.86
N LYS A 23 -16.87 -12.93 42.47
CA LYS A 23 -16.89 -11.62 41.81
C LYS A 23 -15.51 -11.18 41.32
N ALA A 24 -14.46 -11.45 42.10
CA ALA A 24 -13.09 -11.12 41.71
C ALA A 24 -12.65 -11.93 40.48
N ILE A 25 -13.00 -13.22 40.42
CA ILE A 25 -12.71 -14.09 39.28
C ILE A 25 -13.47 -13.61 38.03
N GLU A 26 -14.76 -13.29 38.15
CA GLU A 26 -15.55 -12.77 37.05
C GLU A 26 -14.98 -11.46 36.50
N SER A 27 -14.65 -10.51 37.39
CA SER A 27 -14.02 -9.25 37.02
C SER A 27 -12.67 -9.44 36.33
N LYS A 28 -11.85 -10.38 36.82
CA LYS A 28 -10.58 -10.76 36.17
C LYS A 28 -10.81 -11.27 34.75
N ASN A 29 -11.73 -12.20 34.57
CA ASN A 29 -12.02 -12.80 33.27
C ASN A 29 -12.59 -11.77 32.30
N LYS A 30 -13.46 -10.88 32.77
CA LYS A 30 -13.99 -9.78 31.97
C LYS A 30 -12.87 -8.85 31.48
N LYS A 31 -11.97 -8.42 32.37
CA LYS A 31 -10.82 -7.58 31.98
C LYS A 31 -9.92 -8.25 30.94
N ILE A 32 -9.67 -9.55 31.07
CA ILE A 32 -8.87 -10.32 30.11
C ILE A 32 -9.59 -10.39 28.76
N SER A 33 -10.89 -10.66 28.76
CA SER A 33 -11.70 -10.72 27.55
C SER A 33 -11.73 -9.36 26.83
N ASP A 34 -11.97 -8.28 27.57
CA ASP A 34 -12.02 -6.92 27.04
C ASP A 34 -10.66 -6.53 26.44
N ALA A 35 -9.56 -6.79 27.16
CA ALA A 35 -8.21 -6.52 26.66
C ALA A 35 -7.90 -7.34 25.40
N THR A 36 -8.29 -8.61 25.36
CA THR A 36 -8.08 -9.48 24.19
C THR A 36 -8.87 -8.98 22.98
N SER A 37 -10.11 -8.54 23.18
CA SER A 37 -10.94 -7.96 22.12
C SER A 37 -10.32 -6.67 21.58
N GLN A 38 -9.87 -5.78 22.47
CA GLN A 38 -9.20 -4.54 22.09
C GLN A 38 -7.91 -4.81 21.32
N SER A 39 -7.08 -5.76 21.75
CA SER A 39 -5.87 -6.14 21.02
C SER A 39 -6.18 -6.64 19.61
N ARG A 40 -7.23 -7.46 19.44
CA ARG A 40 -7.65 -7.93 18.12
C ARG A 40 -8.13 -6.79 17.23
N GLU A 41 -8.88 -5.84 17.78
CA GLU A 41 -9.31 -4.66 17.04
C GLU A 41 -8.13 -3.78 16.60
N ILE A 42 -7.12 -3.61 17.45
CA ILE A 42 -5.91 -2.85 17.10
C ILE A 42 -5.18 -3.52 15.94
N ILE A 43 -4.98 -4.84 16.00
CA ILE A 43 -4.32 -5.60 14.93
C ILE A 43 -5.12 -5.48 13.64
N ARG A 44 -6.44 -5.69 13.68
CA ARG A 44 -7.30 -5.60 12.50
C ARG A 44 -7.24 -4.21 11.87
N LYS A 45 -7.32 -3.15 12.67
CA LYS A 45 -7.20 -1.77 12.16
C LYS A 45 -5.84 -1.52 11.51
N ALA A 46 -4.76 -1.99 12.15
CA ALA A 46 -3.42 -1.87 11.58
C ALA A 46 -3.28 -2.62 10.25
N GLU A 47 -3.88 -3.80 10.11
CA GLU A 47 -3.92 -4.54 8.84
C GLU A 47 -4.73 -3.81 7.77
N GLU A 48 -5.91 -3.29 8.11
CA GLU A 48 -6.76 -2.52 7.19
C GLU A 48 -6.05 -1.23 6.72
N ASP A 49 -5.35 -0.54 7.62
CA ASP A 49 -4.60 0.68 7.30
C ASP A 49 -3.36 0.36 6.45
N ALA A 50 -2.62 -0.72 6.76
CA ALA A 50 -1.49 -1.17 5.96
C ALA A 50 -1.92 -1.55 4.53
N ALA A 51 -3.06 -2.23 4.38
CA ALA A 51 -3.60 -2.57 3.07
C ALA A 51 -3.97 -1.32 2.25
N LYS A 52 -4.60 -0.32 2.87
CA LYS A 52 -4.91 0.95 2.20
C LYS A 52 -3.66 1.69 1.75
N ILE A 53 -2.65 1.80 2.62
CA ILE A 53 -1.39 2.46 2.28
C ILE A 53 -0.72 1.76 1.09
N ALA A 54 -0.68 0.42 1.09
CA ALA A 54 -0.13 -0.34 -0.02
C ALA A 54 -0.89 -0.09 -1.34
N ASP A 55 -2.22 -0.09 -1.29
CA ASP A 55 -3.06 0.18 -2.47
C ASP A 55 -2.85 1.61 -3.00
N ASP A 56 -2.77 2.60 -2.10
CA ASP A 56 -2.52 3.99 -2.44
C ASP A 56 -1.14 4.18 -3.08
N GLU A 57 -0.09 3.57 -2.51
CA GLU A 57 1.26 3.60 -3.07
C GLU A 57 1.32 2.96 -4.46
N ILE A 58 0.67 1.81 -4.66
CA ILE A 58 0.59 1.15 -5.96
C ILE A 58 -0.16 2.02 -6.98
N SER A 59 -1.24 2.68 -6.55
CA SER A 59 -2.04 3.58 -7.38
C SER A 59 -1.22 4.79 -7.84
N GLU A 60 -0.50 5.43 -6.92
CA GLU A 60 0.39 6.56 -7.22
C GLU A 60 1.55 6.14 -8.12
N ALA A 61 2.20 4.99 -7.83
CA ALA A 61 3.25 4.46 -8.69
C ALA A 61 2.74 4.22 -10.13
N LYS A 62 1.53 3.67 -10.30
CA LYS A 62 0.91 3.49 -11.62
C LYS A 62 0.66 4.82 -12.34
N LYS A 63 0.22 5.86 -11.63
CA LYS A 63 0.03 7.20 -12.20
C LYS A 63 1.35 7.79 -12.68
N LEU A 64 2.40 7.69 -11.87
CA LEU A 64 3.74 8.16 -12.21
C LEU A 64 4.30 7.43 -13.43
N ILE A 65 4.22 6.09 -13.46
CA ILE A 65 4.65 5.27 -14.60
C ILE A 65 3.89 5.68 -15.87
N LYS A 66 2.58 5.91 -15.78
CA LYS A 66 1.78 6.36 -16.93
C LYS A 66 2.24 7.73 -17.43
N ALA A 67 2.44 8.69 -16.53
CA ALA A 67 2.90 10.03 -16.88
C ALA A 67 4.29 9.99 -17.54
N ASP A 68 5.21 9.19 -17.01
CA ASP A 68 6.56 9.06 -17.58
C ASP A 68 6.54 8.32 -18.91
N ARG A 69 5.69 7.30 -19.07
CA ARG A 69 5.46 6.67 -20.37
C ARG A 69 4.98 7.69 -21.40
N GLU A 70 4.01 8.53 -21.05
CA GLU A 70 3.49 9.57 -21.95
C GLU A 70 4.60 10.56 -22.35
N LYS A 71 5.45 10.99 -21.40
CA LYS A 71 6.62 11.84 -21.71
C LYS A 71 7.59 11.16 -22.67
N ILE A 72 7.93 9.89 -22.44
CA ILE A 72 8.85 9.13 -23.30
C ILE A 72 8.28 9.03 -24.72
N VAL A 73 6.99 8.71 -24.84
CA VAL A 73 6.32 8.61 -26.15
C VAL A 73 6.30 9.96 -26.85
N GLN A 74 5.93 11.05 -26.16
CA GLN A 74 5.93 12.40 -26.74
C GLN A 74 7.32 12.83 -27.21
N LYS A 75 8.35 12.56 -26.39
CA LYS A 75 9.74 12.80 -26.76
C LYS A 75 10.14 12.02 -28.01
N GLY A 76 9.85 10.72 -28.06
CA GLY A 76 10.16 9.88 -29.23
C GLY A 76 9.43 10.34 -30.50
N VAL A 77 8.18 10.79 -30.38
CA VAL A 77 7.44 11.38 -31.51
C VAL A 77 8.12 12.66 -32.00
N SER A 78 8.52 13.55 -31.08
CA SER A 78 9.24 14.78 -31.43
C SER A 78 10.56 14.50 -32.13
N GLU A 79 11.36 13.58 -31.60
CA GLU A 79 12.65 13.16 -32.19
C GLU A 79 12.45 12.55 -33.58
N ALA A 80 11.42 11.70 -33.76
CA ALA A 80 11.11 11.12 -35.06
C ALA A 80 10.67 12.17 -36.08
N LEU A 81 9.88 13.17 -35.67
CA LEU A 81 9.48 14.29 -36.52
C LEU A 81 10.69 15.15 -36.92
N GLU A 82 11.59 15.44 -35.99
CA GLU A 82 12.83 16.15 -36.28
C GLU A 82 13.71 15.37 -37.27
N MET A 83 13.88 14.06 -37.05
CA MET A 83 14.65 13.20 -37.94
C MET A 83 14.04 13.17 -39.34
N LYS A 84 12.71 13.01 -39.45
CA LYS A 84 11.98 13.06 -40.73
C LYS A 84 12.20 14.39 -41.44
N ASN A 85 12.14 15.51 -40.72
CA ASN A 85 12.34 16.84 -41.29
C ASN A 85 13.80 17.04 -41.76
N LYS A 86 14.79 16.57 -40.99
CA LYS A 86 16.20 16.58 -41.38
C LYS A 86 16.44 15.72 -42.61
N ALA A 87 15.90 14.50 -42.64
CA ALA A 87 15.99 13.60 -43.79
C ALA A 87 15.37 14.25 -45.04
N LYS A 88 14.15 14.78 -44.93
CA LYS A 88 13.45 15.43 -46.06
C LYS A 88 14.25 16.57 -46.68
N LYS A 89 14.93 17.38 -45.85
CA LYS A 89 15.80 18.47 -46.33
C LYS A 89 17.05 17.99 -47.08
N ASN A 90 17.49 16.76 -46.82
CA ASN A 90 18.71 16.19 -47.41
C ASN A 90 18.43 15.28 -48.61
N ILE A 91 17.17 14.87 -48.85
CA ILE A 91 16.80 13.97 -49.97
C ILE A 91 17.27 14.56 -51.31
N ASP A 92 16.91 15.80 -51.61
CA ASP A 92 17.22 16.40 -52.91
C ASP A 92 18.73 16.47 -53.17
N LYS A 93 19.51 16.82 -52.14
CA LYS A 93 20.98 16.85 -52.20
C LYS A 93 21.58 15.46 -52.38
N ALA A 94 21.04 14.46 -51.68
CA ALA A 94 21.51 13.08 -51.79
C ALA A 94 21.20 12.51 -53.19
N THR A 95 20.00 12.77 -53.72
CA THR A 95 19.64 12.37 -55.09
C THR A 95 20.53 13.03 -56.13
N GLN A 96 20.78 14.34 -56.00
CA GLN A 96 21.68 15.04 -56.90
C GLN A 96 23.11 14.48 -56.85
N PHE A 97 23.63 14.22 -55.64
CA PHE A 97 24.95 13.61 -55.47
C PHE A 97 25.06 12.24 -56.14
N ILE A 98 24.06 11.36 -55.93
CA ILE A 98 24.04 10.03 -56.55
C ILE A 98 23.98 10.14 -58.08
N LEU A 99 23.17 11.06 -58.62
CA LEU A 99 23.08 11.27 -60.07
C LEU A 99 24.42 11.72 -60.65
N THR A 100 25.08 12.69 -60.01
CA THR A 100 26.38 13.20 -60.45
C THR A 100 27.49 12.14 -60.38
N GLU A 101 27.51 11.30 -59.34
CA GLU A 101 28.48 10.19 -59.27
C GLU A 101 28.18 9.10 -60.31
N PHE A 102 26.90 8.83 -60.60
CA PHE A 102 26.51 7.90 -61.66
C PHE A 102 26.95 8.39 -63.04
N GLU A 103 26.69 9.67 -63.37
CA GLU A 103 27.15 10.29 -64.62
C GLU A 103 28.67 10.21 -64.75
N ARG A 104 29.41 10.56 -63.68
CA ARG A 104 30.88 10.47 -63.66
C ARG A 104 31.39 9.04 -63.90
N ALA A 105 30.72 8.04 -63.34
CA ALA A 105 31.08 6.64 -63.51
C ALA A 105 30.71 6.07 -64.90
N ALA A 106 29.67 6.63 -65.53
CA ALA A 106 29.27 6.26 -66.89
C ALA A 106 30.14 6.91 -67.97
N ASP A 107 30.69 8.10 -67.68
CA ASP A 107 31.60 8.85 -68.56
C ASP A 107 33.09 8.45 -68.39
N ALA A 108 33.41 7.52 -67.49
CA ALA A 108 34.75 6.98 -67.23
C ALA A 108 35.00 5.64 -67.92
#